data_AF-A0A6J1WZM0-F1
#
_entry.id   AF-A0A6J1WZM0-F1
#
_cell.length_a   1.000
_cell.length_b   1.000
_cell.length_c   1.000
_cell.angle_alpha   90.00
_cell.angle_beta   90.00
_cell.angle_gamma   90.00
#
_symmetry.space_group_name_H-M   'P 1'
#
loop_
_entity.id
_entity.type
_entity.pdbx_description
1 polymer ?
#
loop_
_entity_poly.entity_id
_entity_poly.type
_entity_poly.pdbx_seq_one_letter_code
_entity_poly.pdbx_strand_id
1 'polypeptide(L)'
;MSTRVTPARKDVAAIQKDIQTVQKQISSIESRIESKRSERHNILRQCKIDDINIPLAEGSLEEAEESEPSSLSTGAQAQREARVRVDYSALADGLRDLDDPDDIKRKADKLQKAINSLQNTVDKIQAPNMRAMQKLNEVREKVSATNEAFVAARKRAHKAKLAFERVKKERHDKFIDCFDHVANEIDAIYKALAMNQSAQAFLGPENPEEPYLDGINYNCVAPGKRFQPMSNLSGGEKTVAALALLFAIHSYQPAPFFLLDEIDAALDNTNIGKVASYIRSKKGSLQTIVISLKEEFYGCADALVGICSEPADCLVSDVITLSLEKYDD
;
A
#
# COMPACT_ATOMS: atom_id res chain seq x y z
N MET A 1 50.86 25.54 117.39
CA MET A 1 50.02 25.86 116.21
C MET A 1 50.78 25.95 114.88
N SER A 2 52.12 25.83 114.81
CA SER A 2 52.87 26.05 113.55
C SER A 2 53.20 24.79 112.73
N THR A 3 52.95 23.57 113.23
CA THR A 3 53.33 22.30 112.57
C THR A 3 52.27 21.70 111.63
N ARG A 4 51.07 22.28 111.52
CA ARG A 4 49.99 21.83 110.62
C ARG A 4 49.77 22.73 109.38
N VAL A 5 50.41 23.90 109.33
CA VAL A 5 50.12 24.93 108.31
C VAL A 5 50.93 24.73 107.01
N THR A 6 52.14 24.17 107.11
CA THR A 6 53.04 23.90 105.98
C THR A 6 52.54 22.81 105.01
N PRO A 7 52.06 21.63 105.47
CA PRO A 7 51.46 20.64 104.56
C PRO A 7 50.18 21.15 103.91
N ALA A 8 49.32 21.84 104.67
CA ALA A 8 48.10 22.44 104.13
C ALA A 8 48.36 23.50 103.04
N ARG A 9 49.44 24.28 103.13
CA ARG A 9 49.86 25.21 102.05
C ARG A 9 50.35 24.50 100.79
N LYS A 10 51.00 23.34 100.91
CA LYS A 10 51.40 22.52 99.76
C LYS A 10 50.18 21.89 99.08
N ASP A 11 49.20 21.43 99.85
CA ASP A 11 47.95 20.88 99.32
C ASP A 11 47.11 21.95 98.61
N VAL A 12 47.02 23.16 99.16
CA VAL A 12 46.37 24.30 98.49
C VAL A 12 47.05 24.66 97.17
N ALA A 13 48.39 24.64 97.11
CA ALA A 13 49.12 24.89 95.87
C ALA A 13 48.95 23.78 94.83
N ALA A 14 48.85 22.51 95.25
CA ALA A 14 48.53 21.38 94.37
C ALA A 14 47.10 21.49 93.82
N ILE A 15 46.12 21.75 94.67
CA ILE A 15 44.72 21.99 94.27
C ILE A 15 44.62 23.19 93.31
N GLN A 16 45.38 24.26 93.54
CA GLN A 16 45.38 25.42 92.65
C GLN A 16 45.99 25.11 91.27
N LYS A 17 46.99 24.22 91.20
CA LYS A 17 47.54 23.71 89.94
C LYS A 17 46.57 22.79 89.21
N ASP A 18 45.83 21.97 89.95
CA ASP A 18 44.78 21.11 89.39
C ASP A 18 43.62 21.95 88.86
N ILE A 19 43.19 22.99 89.58
CA ILE A 19 42.19 23.97 89.13
C ILE A 19 42.65 24.64 87.82
N GLN A 20 43.91 25.08 87.72
CA GLN A 20 44.43 25.67 86.48
C GLN A 20 44.47 24.68 85.32
N THR A 21 44.76 23.40 85.60
CA THR A 21 44.81 22.34 84.58
C THR A 21 43.39 22.03 84.08
N VAL A 22 42.43 21.92 84.99
CA VAL A 22 41.01 21.73 84.68
C VAL A 22 40.45 22.96 83.94
N GLN A 23 40.81 24.19 84.33
CA GLN A 23 40.42 25.40 83.61
C GLN A 23 40.96 25.44 82.17
N LYS A 24 42.20 25.01 81.94
CA LYS A 24 42.75 24.86 80.58
C LYS A 24 42.05 23.78 79.76
N GLN A 25 41.64 22.68 80.41
CA GLN A 25 40.86 21.64 79.74
C GLN A 25 39.45 22.15 79.39
N ILE A 26 38.80 22.89 80.29
CA ILE A 26 37.51 23.53 80.05
C ILE A 26 37.61 24.50 78.88
N SER A 27 38.58 25.41 78.86
CA SER A 27 38.72 26.37 77.75
C SER A 27 39.05 25.69 76.41
N SER A 28 39.82 24.59 76.43
CA SER A 28 40.08 23.77 75.24
C SER A 28 38.80 23.07 74.74
N ILE A 29 37.98 22.54 75.64
CA ILE A 29 36.70 21.90 75.30
C ILE A 29 35.71 22.94 74.78
N GLU A 30 35.61 24.11 75.42
CA GLU A 30 34.76 25.22 74.99
C GLU A 30 35.14 25.70 73.57
N SER A 31 36.43 25.87 73.29
CA SER A 31 36.91 26.22 71.93
C SER A 31 36.55 25.15 70.89
N ARG A 32 36.63 23.86 71.25
CA ARG A 32 36.20 22.76 70.36
C ARG A 32 34.70 22.76 70.12
N ILE A 33 33.90 23.00 71.16
CA ILE A 33 32.43 23.11 71.05
C ILE A 33 32.05 24.26 70.12
N GLU A 34 32.71 25.42 70.26
CA GLU A 34 32.44 26.58 69.41
C GLU A 34 32.82 26.33 67.95
N SER A 35 33.96 25.69 67.70
CA SER A 35 34.34 25.25 66.34
C SER A 35 33.29 24.32 65.73
N LYS A 36 32.80 23.33 66.48
CA LYS A 36 31.77 22.39 66.00
C LYS A 36 30.41 23.03 65.79
N ARG A 37 30.05 24.03 66.60
CA ARG A 37 28.84 24.84 66.37
C ARG A 37 28.93 25.62 65.07
N SER A 38 30.07 26.28 64.82
CA SER A 38 30.31 27.01 63.57
C SER A 38 30.26 26.10 62.34
N GLU A 39 30.88 24.91 62.41
CA GLU A 39 30.78 23.91 61.35
C GLU A 39 29.33 23.49 61.06
N ARG A 40 28.55 23.22 62.11
CA ARG A 40 27.14 22.87 61.98
C ARG A 40 26.31 23.98 61.34
N HIS A 41 26.52 25.23 61.76
CA HIS A 41 25.84 26.39 61.18
C HIS A 41 26.09 26.48 59.66
N ASN A 42 27.35 26.35 59.25
CA ASN A 42 27.72 26.42 57.84
C ASN A 42 27.08 25.30 57.01
N ILE A 43 26.98 24.08 57.55
CA ILE A 43 26.33 22.95 56.87
C ILE A 43 24.83 23.20 56.69
N LEU A 44 24.13 23.61 57.75
CA LEU A 44 22.69 23.90 57.68
C LEU A 44 22.38 25.03 56.70
N ARG A 45 23.22 26.07 56.68
CA ARG A 45 23.12 27.17 55.73
C ARG A 45 23.32 26.69 54.30
N GLN A 46 24.33 25.87 54.05
CA GLN A 46 24.61 25.32 52.72
C GLN A 46 23.44 24.45 52.22
N CYS A 47 22.89 23.59 53.08
CA CYS A 47 21.74 22.77 52.73
C CYS A 47 20.52 23.60 52.35
N LYS A 48 20.31 24.76 52.98
CA LYS A 48 19.25 25.69 52.59
C LYS A 48 19.50 26.36 51.24
N ILE A 49 20.74 26.80 50.98
CA ILE A 49 21.13 27.42 49.70
C ILE A 49 20.96 26.43 48.54
N ASP A 50 21.29 25.16 48.78
CA ASP A 50 21.19 24.09 47.79
C ASP A 50 19.77 23.46 47.73
N ASP A 51 18.79 24.04 48.45
CA ASP A 51 17.40 23.58 48.58
C ASP A 51 17.26 22.07 48.90
N ILE A 52 18.17 21.59 49.75
CA ILE A 52 18.19 20.20 50.21
C ILE A 52 17.17 20.06 51.34
N ASN A 53 16.08 19.33 51.08
CA ASN A 53 15.05 19.09 52.07
C ASN A 53 15.53 18.06 53.11
N ILE A 54 15.88 18.54 54.31
CA ILE A 54 16.35 17.72 55.42
C ILE A 54 15.18 17.46 56.39
N PRO A 55 14.89 16.20 56.76
CA PRO A 55 13.88 15.90 57.76
C PRO A 55 14.31 16.44 59.15
N LEU A 56 13.46 17.27 59.75
CA LEU A 56 13.67 17.87 61.07
C LEU A 56 12.72 17.25 62.09
N ALA A 57 13.24 16.88 63.27
CA ALA A 57 12.44 16.42 64.41
C ALA A 57 11.87 17.58 65.23
N GLU A 58 12.66 18.65 65.41
CA GLU A 58 12.27 19.89 66.11
C GLU A 58 12.98 21.10 65.47
N GLY A 59 12.30 22.26 65.41
CA GLY A 59 12.81 23.51 64.84
C GLY A 59 12.49 23.73 63.35
N SER A 60 12.83 24.91 62.81
CA SER A 60 12.71 25.25 61.38
C SER A 60 14.06 25.68 60.80
N LEU A 61 14.33 25.27 59.57
CA LEU A 61 15.50 25.69 58.78
C LEU A 61 15.45 27.19 58.41
N GLU A 62 14.32 27.86 58.62
CA GLU A 62 14.18 29.33 58.52
C GLU A 62 14.93 30.09 59.61
N GLU A 63 15.10 29.49 60.80
CA GLU A 63 15.78 30.12 61.94
C GLU A 63 17.29 30.31 61.71
N ALA A 64 17.86 29.70 60.66
CA ALA A 64 19.27 29.80 60.29
C ALA A 64 19.61 31.00 59.38
N GLU A 65 18.60 31.73 58.88
CA GLU A 65 18.78 32.82 57.88
C GLU A 65 18.65 34.24 58.46
N GLU A 66 17.96 34.42 59.59
CA GLU A 66 17.64 35.76 60.15
C GLU A 66 18.83 36.54 60.75
N SER A 67 20.07 36.12 60.55
CA SER A 67 21.24 36.75 61.18
C SER A 67 22.24 37.27 60.15
N GLU A 68 22.06 38.55 59.80
CA GLU A 68 23.15 39.41 59.35
C GLU A 68 24.29 39.39 60.41
N PRO A 69 25.59 39.38 60.02
CA PRO A 69 26.72 39.12 60.94
C PRO A 69 26.94 40.18 62.03
N SER A 70 26.10 41.22 62.11
CA SER A 70 26.43 42.50 62.70
C SER A 70 25.66 42.88 63.96
N SER A 71 24.77 42.04 64.52
CA SER A 71 23.94 42.49 65.66
C SER A 71 23.61 41.49 66.78
N LEU A 72 24.10 40.25 66.75
CA LEU A 72 23.84 39.28 67.83
C LEU A 72 25.13 38.61 68.29
N SER A 73 25.26 38.41 69.61
CA SER A 73 26.38 37.66 70.18
C SER A 73 26.36 36.22 69.67
N THR A 74 27.52 35.65 69.34
CA THR A 74 27.70 34.25 68.92
C THR A 74 26.99 33.24 69.84
N GLY A 75 26.83 33.59 71.13
CA GLY A 75 26.09 32.80 72.11
C GLY A 75 24.57 32.69 71.86
N ALA A 76 23.91 33.75 71.37
CA ALA A 76 22.46 33.74 71.10
C ALA A 76 22.11 32.92 69.83
N GLN A 77 22.99 32.97 68.83
CA GLN A 77 22.86 32.20 67.58
C GLN A 77 23.03 30.69 67.84
N ALA A 78 24.05 30.32 68.63
CA ALA A 78 24.27 28.93 69.04
C ALA A 78 23.08 28.32 69.81
N GLN A 79 22.34 29.14 70.57
CA GLN A 79 21.19 28.72 71.36
C GLN A 79 19.92 28.47 70.52
N ARG A 80 19.71 29.24 69.44
CA ARG A 80 18.60 29.00 68.49
C ARG A 80 18.83 27.73 67.69
N GLU A 81 20.03 27.57 67.13
CA GLU A 81 20.37 26.36 66.38
C GLU A 81 20.46 25.10 67.25
N ALA A 82 20.66 25.23 68.56
CA ALA A 82 20.56 24.09 69.48
C ALA A 82 19.15 23.49 69.53
N ARG A 83 18.11 24.23 69.10
CA ARG A 83 16.73 23.75 68.99
C ARG A 83 16.45 23.00 67.70
N VAL A 84 17.31 23.15 66.68
CA VAL A 84 17.18 22.43 65.42
C VAL A 84 17.74 21.02 65.60
N ARG A 85 16.85 20.05 65.74
CA ARG A 85 17.20 18.63 65.84
C ARG A 85 16.89 17.94 64.53
N VAL A 86 17.93 17.53 63.80
CA VAL A 86 17.80 16.78 62.56
C VAL A 86 17.30 15.37 62.87
N ASP A 87 16.32 14.91 62.11
CA ASP A 87 15.85 13.54 62.19
C ASP A 87 16.71 12.62 61.30
N TYR A 88 17.41 11.68 61.93
CA TYR A 88 18.24 10.70 61.23
C TYR A 88 17.50 9.39 60.96
N SER A 89 16.20 9.27 61.31
CA SER A 89 15.36 8.06 61.20
C SER A 89 15.21 7.52 59.77
N ALA A 90 15.48 8.34 58.75
CA ALA A 90 15.44 7.94 57.35
C ALA A 90 16.76 7.36 56.82
N LEU A 91 17.88 7.52 57.55
CA LEU A 91 19.19 6.99 57.16
C LEU A 91 19.33 5.52 57.56
N ALA A 92 20.03 4.72 56.74
CA ALA A 92 20.33 3.33 57.09
C ALA A 92 21.23 3.24 58.33
N ASP A 93 21.07 2.21 59.15
CA ASP A 93 21.76 2.08 60.46
C ASP A 93 23.29 2.21 60.33
N GLY A 94 23.89 1.61 59.30
CA GLY A 94 25.34 1.72 59.03
C GLY A 94 25.84 3.12 58.58
N LEU A 95 24.95 4.11 58.42
CA LEU A 95 25.30 5.51 58.21
C LEU A 95 25.09 6.36 59.48
N ARG A 96 24.31 5.87 60.45
CA ARG A 96 24.10 6.53 61.75
C ARG A 96 25.24 6.24 62.72
N ASP A 97 25.85 5.07 62.61
CA ASP A 97 26.90 4.58 63.52
C ASP A 97 28.32 5.02 63.11
N LEU A 98 28.44 6.05 62.25
CA LEU A 98 29.73 6.58 61.79
C LEU A 98 30.20 7.71 62.72
N ASP A 99 31.12 7.40 63.63
CA ASP A 99 31.66 8.37 64.60
C ASP A 99 33.00 9.02 64.15
N ASP A 100 33.72 8.38 63.21
CA ASP A 100 35.02 8.88 62.73
C ASP A 100 34.84 9.93 61.60
N PRO A 101 35.38 11.16 61.77
CA PRO A 101 35.27 12.21 60.77
C PRO A 101 35.85 11.83 59.39
N ASP A 102 36.87 10.97 59.33
CA ASP A 102 37.45 10.54 58.05
C ASP A 102 36.55 9.55 57.30
N ASP A 103 35.82 8.70 58.02
CA ASP A 103 34.89 7.75 57.41
C ASP A 103 33.60 8.43 56.94
N ILE A 104 33.13 9.44 57.67
CA ILE A 104 32.03 10.33 57.22
C ILE A 104 32.40 11.01 55.91
N LYS A 105 33.62 11.58 55.83
CA LYS A 105 34.11 12.24 54.62
C LYS A 105 34.23 11.28 53.43
N ARG A 106 34.77 10.08 53.63
CA ARG A 106 34.86 9.04 52.59
C ARG A 106 33.49 8.60 52.09
N LYS A 107 32.48 8.52 52.95
CA LYS A 107 31.11 8.16 52.56
C LYS A 107 30.42 9.30 51.83
N ALA A 108 30.59 10.54 52.27
CA ALA A 108 30.11 11.74 51.58
C ALA A 108 30.69 11.82 50.15
N ASP A 109 32.01 11.62 50.00
CA ASP A 109 32.66 11.62 48.68
C ASP A 109 32.13 10.51 47.75
N LYS A 110 31.80 9.33 48.30
CA LYS A 110 31.19 8.23 47.53
C LYS A 110 29.78 8.58 47.05
N LEU A 111 28.96 9.15 47.94
CA LEU A 111 27.61 9.59 47.60
C LEU A 111 27.63 10.72 46.57
N GLN A 112 28.53 11.69 46.73
CA GLN A 112 28.69 12.77 45.76
C GLN A 112 29.13 12.25 44.38
N LYS A 113 30.04 11.27 44.34
CA LYS A 113 30.42 10.59 43.08
C LYS A 113 29.24 9.85 42.46
N ALA A 114 28.41 9.20 43.27
CA ALA A 114 27.21 8.52 42.79
C ALA A 114 26.19 9.51 42.20
N ILE A 115 25.91 10.62 42.90
CA ILE A 115 25.06 11.71 42.41
C ILE A 115 25.57 12.26 41.08
N ASN A 116 26.86 12.62 41.01
CA ASN A 116 27.46 13.13 39.78
C ASN A 116 27.40 12.09 38.64
N SER A 117 27.54 10.79 38.93
CA SER A 117 27.42 9.74 37.92
C SER A 117 25.99 9.59 37.39
N LEU A 118 24.99 9.73 38.27
CA LEU A 118 23.57 9.69 37.91
C LEU A 118 23.18 10.91 37.10
N GLN A 119 23.62 12.11 37.51
CA GLN A 119 23.42 13.35 36.73
C GLN A 119 24.05 13.25 35.35
N ASN A 120 25.31 12.79 35.25
CA ASN A 120 25.93 12.54 33.94
C ASN A 120 25.19 11.50 33.10
N THR A 121 24.53 10.52 33.74
CA THR A 121 23.71 9.52 33.03
C THR A 121 22.42 10.15 32.52
N VAL A 122 21.78 11.01 33.32
CA VAL A 122 20.60 11.78 32.93
C VAL A 122 20.94 12.75 31.79
N ASP A 123 22.07 13.46 31.85
CA ASP A 123 22.51 14.39 30.81
C ASP A 123 22.90 13.68 29.50
N LYS A 124 23.43 12.45 29.59
CA LYS A 124 23.67 11.58 28.43
C LYS A 124 22.38 11.10 27.78
N ILE A 125 21.30 10.95 28.56
CA ILE A 125 19.97 10.67 28.02
C ILE A 125 19.46 11.99 27.45
N GLN A 126 19.76 12.21 26.16
CA GLN A 126 19.31 13.35 25.38
C GLN A 126 17.84 13.66 25.68
N ALA A 127 17.53 14.96 25.87
CA ALA A 127 16.21 15.43 26.30
C ALA A 127 15.09 14.64 25.59
N PRO A 128 14.18 13.99 26.35
CA PRO A 128 13.17 13.12 25.76
C PRO A 128 12.36 13.90 24.73
N ASN A 129 12.19 13.33 23.54
CA ASN A 129 11.39 13.96 22.50
C ASN A 129 9.92 13.96 22.92
N MET A 130 9.49 15.03 23.58
CA MET A 130 8.14 15.20 24.13
C MET A 130 7.04 15.09 23.06
N ARG A 131 7.39 15.26 21.78
CA ARG A 131 6.47 15.11 20.63
C ARG A 131 6.46 13.71 20.02
N ALA A 132 7.27 12.77 20.52
CA ALA A 132 7.35 11.41 19.98
C ALA A 132 6.01 10.67 20.11
N MET A 133 5.31 10.83 21.24
CA MET A 133 3.99 10.22 21.46
C MET A 133 2.94 10.77 20.48
N GLN A 134 2.94 12.08 20.22
CA GLN A 134 2.03 12.69 19.25
C GLN A 134 2.31 12.19 17.82
N LYS A 135 3.58 12.20 17.39
CA LYS A 135 3.98 11.67 16.08
C LYS A 135 3.63 10.19 15.92
N LEU A 136 3.80 9.39 16.97
CA LEU A 136 3.46 7.97 16.95
C LEU A 136 1.95 7.75 16.76
N ASN A 137 1.11 8.57 17.40
CA ASN A 137 -0.34 8.53 17.22
C ASN A 137 -0.73 8.94 15.80
N GLU A 138 -0.18 10.04 15.27
CA GLU A 138 -0.43 10.48 13.89
C GLU A 138 -0.05 9.41 12.86
N VAL A 139 1.11 8.77 13.05
CA VAL A 139 1.57 7.70 12.16
C VAL A 139 0.66 6.48 12.28
N ARG A 140 0.22 6.11 13.48
CA ARG A 140 -0.73 5.00 13.68
C ARG A 140 -2.06 5.25 12.98
N GLU A 141 -2.62 6.45 13.10
CA GLU A 141 -3.86 6.82 12.41
C GLU A 141 -3.70 6.77 10.89
N LYS A 142 -2.61 7.34 10.36
CA LYS A 142 -2.29 7.27 8.93
C LYS A 142 -2.15 5.83 8.44
N VAL A 143 -1.45 4.98 9.19
CA VAL A 143 -1.29 3.55 8.86
C VAL A 143 -2.64 2.84 8.85
N SER A 144 -3.50 3.08 9.85
CA SER A 144 -4.84 2.49 9.91
C SER A 144 -5.68 2.90 8.70
N ALA A 145 -5.76 4.20 8.41
CA ALA A 145 -6.52 4.73 7.27
C ALA A 145 -6.00 4.19 5.93
N THR A 146 -4.68 4.09 5.77
CA THR A 146 -4.05 3.58 4.55
C THR A 146 -4.32 2.08 4.38
N ASN A 147 -4.29 1.31 5.47
CA ASN A 147 -4.60 -0.11 5.46
C ASN A 147 -6.07 -0.36 5.10
N GLU A 148 -7.00 0.41 5.65
CA GLU A 148 -8.43 0.34 5.29
C GLU A 148 -8.66 0.65 3.80
N ALA A 149 -8.04 1.73 3.30
CA ALA A 149 -8.12 2.10 1.89
C ALA A 149 -7.52 1.01 0.97
N PHE A 150 -6.40 0.40 1.38
CA PHE A 150 -5.77 -0.71 0.67
C PHE A 150 -6.67 -1.95 0.62
N VAL A 151 -7.27 -2.34 1.75
CA VAL A 151 -8.21 -3.47 1.81
C VAL A 151 -9.42 -3.21 0.92
N ALA A 152 -9.98 -1.99 0.95
CA ALA A 152 -11.09 -1.60 0.09
C ALA A 152 -10.70 -1.63 -1.40
N ALA A 153 -9.54 -1.11 -1.77
CA ALA A 153 -9.01 -1.15 -3.13
C ALA A 153 -8.79 -2.59 -3.61
N ARG A 154 -8.24 -3.47 -2.77
CA ARG A 154 -8.03 -4.89 -3.07
C ARG A 154 -9.35 -5.61 -3.32
N LYS A 155 -10.39 -5.35 -2.50
CA LYS A 155 -11.75 -5.89 -2.72
C LYS A 155 -12.34 -5.41 -4.05
N ARG A 156 -12.19 -4.13 -4.39
CA ARG A 156 -12.64 -3.57 -5.68
C ARG A 156 -11.92 -4.22 -6.87
N ALA A 157 -10.60 -4.33 -6.80
CA ALA A 157 -9.79 -4.97 -7.84
C ALA A 157 -10.19 -6.45 -8.03
N HIS A 158 -10.42 -7.18 -6.94
CA HIS A 158 -10.86 -8.56 -7.02
C HIS A 158 -12.25 -8.70 -7.68
N LYS A 159 -13.22 -7.84 -7.30
CA LYS A 159 -14.54 -7.81 -7.94
C LYS A 159 -14.46 -7.48 -9.43
N ALA A 160 -13.62 -6.50 -9.80
CA ALA A 160 -13.39 -6.13 -11.19
C ALA A 160 -12.76 -7.27 -12.00
N LYS A 161 -11.77 -7.97 -11.42
CA LYS A 161 -11.15 -9.14 -12.04
C LYS A 161 -12.18 -10.25 -12.28
N LEU A 162 -13.01 -10.60 -11.30
CA LEU A 162 -14.04 -11.62 -11.48
C LEU A 162 -15.05 -11.25 -12.57
N ALA A 163 -15.46 -9.98 -12.62
CA ALA A 163 -16.35 -9.49 -13.67
C ALA A 163 -15.71 -9.57 -15.06
N PHE A 164 -14.43 -9.21 -15.16
CA PHE A 164 -13.64 -9.31 -16.39
C PHE A 164 -13.52 -10.77 -16.86
N GLU A 165 -13.11 -11.69 -16.00
CA GLU A 165 -12.96 -13.11 -16.36
C GLU A 165 -14.28 -13.71 -16.87
N ARG A 166 -15.41 -13.33 -16.26
CA ARG A 166 -16.73 -13.77 -16.71
C ARG A 166 -17.04 -13.29 -18.13
N VAL A 167 -16.83 -12.00 -18.41
CA VAL A 167 -17.10 -11.42 -19.74
C VAL A 167 -16.10 -11.94 -20.78
N LYS A 168 -14.83 -12.09 -20.39
CA LYS A 168 -13.78 -12.68 -21.23
C LYS A 168 -14.18 -14.09 -21.67
N LYS A 169 -14.60 -14.93 -20.72
CA LYS A 169 -15.07 -16.28 -21.01
C LYS A 169 -16.30 -16.28 -21.93
N GLU A 170 -17.32 -15.47 -21.63
CA GLU A 170 -18.53 -15.41 -22.47
C GLU A 170 -18.22 -14.97 -23.91
N ARG A 171 -17.33 -13.99 -24.07
CA ARG A 171 -16.86 -13.55 -25.39
C ARG A 171 -16.09 -14.64 -26.12
N HIS A 172 -15.19 -15.31 -25.41
CA HIS A 172 -14.39 -16.41 -25.95
C HIS A 172 -15.26 -17.56 -26.44
N ASP A 173 -16.17 -18.05 -25.58
CA ASP A 173 -17.05 -19.18 -25.88
C ASP A 173 -17.91 -18.87 -27.11
N LYS A 174 -18.57 -17.70 -27.15
CA LYS A 174 -19.38 -17.27 -28.32
C LYS A 174 -18.57 -17.10 -29.60
N PHE A 175 -17.32 -16.64 -29.48
CA PHE A 175 -16.44 -16.48 -30.63
C PHE A 175 -16.06 -17.83 -31.21
N ILE A 176 -15.58 -18.76 -30.36
CA ILE A 176 -15.16 -20.09 -30.79
C ILE A 176 -16.34 -20.88 -31.36
N ASP A 177 -17.50 -20.84 -30.72
CA ASP A 177 -18.70 -21.56 -31.20
C ASP A 177 -19.05 -21.19 -32.66
N CYS A 178 -19.01 -19.88 -32.98
CA CYS A 178 -19.23 -19.40 -34.35
C CYS A 178 -18.06 -19.71 -35.27
N PHE A 179 -16.83 -19.44 -34.81
CA PHE A 179 -15.62 -19.58 -35.60
C PHE A 179 -15.39 -21.04 -36.04
N ASP A 180 -15.48 -21.99 -35.12
CA ASP A 180 -15.27 -23.41 -35.40
C ASP A 180 -16.32 -23.94 -36.36
N HIS A 181 -17.59 -23.53 -36.22
CA HIS A 181 -18.65 -23.91 -37.16
C HIS A 181 -18.32 -23.43 -38.58
N VAL A 182 -17.97 -22.15 -38.73
CA VAL A 182 -17.63 -21.57 -40.04
C VAL A 182 -16.36 -22.22 -40.61
N ALA A 183 -15.34 -22.44 -39.78
CA ALA A 183 -14.07 -23.05 -40.20
C ALA A 183 -14.23 -24.53 -40.63
N ASN A 184 -15.19 -25.25 -40.06
CA ASN A 184 -15.50 -26.63 -40.45
C ASN A 184 -16.30 -26.71 -41.76
N GLU A 185 -17.21 -25.76 -42.00
CA GLU A 185 -18.09 -25.76 -43.17
C GLU A 185 -17.47 -25.10 -44.42
N ILE A 186 -16.54 -24.16 -44.24
CA ILE A 186 -15.99 -23.35 -45.34
C ILE A 186 -15.34 -24.19 -46.45
N ASP A 187 -14.61 -25.26 -46.10
CA ASP A 187 -13.91 -26.11 -47.07
C ASP A 187 -14.90 -26.90 -47.95
N ALA A 188 -15.93 -27.47 -47.34
CA ALA A 188 -16.97 -28.21 -48.05
C ALA A 188 -17.77 -27.30 -49.00
N ILE A 189 -18.12 -26.10 -48.54
CA ILE A 189 -18.84 -25.09 -49.34
C ILE A 189 -17.99 -24.62 -50.51
N TYR A 190 -16.70 -24.32 -50.27
CA TYR A 190 -15.80 -23.87 -51.32
C TYR A 190 -15.58 -24.95 -52.39
N LYS A 191 -15.43 -26.22 -52.00
CA LYS A 191 -15.36 -27.36 -52.93
C LYS A 191 -16.63 -27.52 -53.76
N ALA A 192 -17.80 -27.33 -53.14
CA ALA A 192 -19.08 -27.38 -53.84
C ALA A 192 -19.23 -26.25 -54.87
N LEU A 193 -18.88 -25.01 -54.50
CA LEU A 193 -18.91 -23.85 -55.41
C LEU A 193 -17.90 -23.98 -56.56
N ALA A 194 -16.70 -24.49 -56.29
CA ALA A 194 -15.69 -24.73 -57.32
C ALA A 194 -16.03 -25.94 -58.22
N MET A 195 -16.97 -26.80 -57.78
CA MET A 195 -17.27 -28.14 -58.32
C MET A 195 -16.01 -28.98 -58.53
N ASN A 196 -15.07 -28.90 -57.58
CA ASN A 196 -13.79 -29.59 -57.68
C ASN A 196 -13.25 -29.99 -56.30
N GLN A 197 -12.98 -31.28 -56.12
CA GLN A 197 -12.48 -31.84 -54.85
C GLN A 197 -11.05 -31.42 -54.50
N SER A 198 -10.27 -30.96 -55.49
CA SER A 198 -8.91 -30.46 -55.30
C SER A 198 -8.87 -29.01 -54.79
N ALA A 199 -10.02 -28.31 -54.75
CA ALA A 199 -10.12 -27.00 -54.11
C ALA A 199 -10.04 -27.14 -52.59
N GLN A 200 -9.41 -26.19 -51.92
CA GLN A 200 -9.32 -26.18 -50.46
C GLN A 200 -9.52 -24.76 -49.94
N ALA A 201 -10.21 -24.63 -48.82
CA ALA A 201 -10.32 -23.36 -48.10
C ALA A 201 -10.02 -23.58 -46.62
N PHE A 202 -9.24 -22.67 -46.04
CA PHE A 202 -8.83 -22.73 -44.64
C PHE A 202 -9.06 -21.38 -43.96
N LEU A 203 -9.61 -21.44 -42.76
CA LEU A 203 -9.84 -20.31 -41.88
C LEU A 203 -9.15 -20.59 -40.55
N GLY A 204 -8.26 -19.70 -40.11
CA GLY A 204 -7.50 -19.87 -38.87
C GLY A 204 -7.30 -18.56 -38.12
N PRO A 205 -7.40 -18.54 -36.78
CA PRO A 205 -7.10 -17.35 -36.00
C PRO A 205 -5.58 -17.13 -35.94
N GLU A 206 -5.13 -15.88 -35.89
CA GLU A 206 -3.70 -15.56 -35.71
C GLU A 206 -3.21 -15.93 -34.30
N ASN A 207 -4.07 -15.76 -33.30
CA ASN A 207 -3.77 -16.02 -31.90
C ASN A 207 -4.82 -16.96 -31.29
N PRO A 208 -4.45 -18.22 -30.96
CA PRO A 208 -5.39 -19.19 -30.41
C PRO A 208 -5.88 -18.88 -28.98
N GLU A 209 -5.15 -18.09 -28.20
CA GLU A 209 -5.49 -17.82 -26.78
C GLU A 209 -6.59 -16.75 -26.63
N GLU A 210 -6.50 -15.68 -27.42
CA GLU A 210 -7.49 -14.60 -27.44
C GLU A 210 -7.85 -14.23 -28.89
N PRO A 211 -8.52 -15.14 -29.63
CA PRO A 211 -8.73 -15.00 -31.07
C PRO A 211 -9.62 -13.81 -31.45
N TYR A 212 -10.36 -13.26 -30.49
CA TYR A 212 -11.20 -12.08 -30.66
C TYR A 212 -10.43 -10.75 -30.61
N LEU A 213 -9.13 -10.74 -30.32
CA LEU A 213 -8.30 -9.52 -30.30
C LEU A 213 -7.54 -9.28 -31.61
N ASP A 214 -7.16 -10.37 -32.28
CA ASP A 214 -6.28 -10.36 -33.44
C ASP A 214 -7.03 -10.71 -34.73
N GLY A 215 -6.30 -10.76 -35.85
CA GLY A 215 -6.86 -11.06 -37.16
C GLY A 215 -7.26 -12.53 -37.34
N ILE A 216 -8.09 -12.77 -38.35
CA ILE A 216 -8.40 -14.10 -38.87
C ILE A 216 -7.77 -14.23 -40.25
N ASN A 217 -6.99 -15.29 -40.44
CA ASN A 217 -6.40 -15.62 -41.74
C ASN A 217 -7.34 -16.51 -42.55
N TYR A 218 -7.75 -16.00 -43.71
CA TYR A 218 -8.53 -16.74 -44.70
C TYR A 218 -7.68 -17.01 -45.93
N ASN A 219 -7.47 -18.30 -46.24
CA ASN A 219 -6.67 -18.73 -47.37
C ASN A 219 -7.43 -19.75 -48.22
N CYS A 220 -7.31 -19.63 -49.54
CA CYS A 220 -7.95 -20.52 -50.50
C CYS A 220 -6.94 -21.06 -51.52
N VAL A 221 -7.12 -22.31 -51.91
CA VAL A 221 -6.38 -22.99 -52.96
C VAL A 221 -7.34 -23.29 -54.11
N ALA A 222 -7.15 -22.61 -55.23
CA ALA A 222 -7.91 -22.86 -56.44
C ALA A 222 -7.52 -24.22 -57.08
N PRO A 223 -8.44 -24.86 -57.83
CA PRO A 223 -8.18 -26.15 -58.46
C PRO A 223 -6.92 -26.14 -59.34
N GLY A 224 -6.00 -27.08 -59.09
CA GLY A 224 -4.78 -27.23 -59.88
C GLY A 224 -3.69 -26.16 -59.62
N LYS A 225 -3.89 -25.24 -58.66
CA LYS A 225 -2.88 -24.24 -58.26
C LYS A 225 -2.21 -24.62 -56.94
N ARG A 226 -1.02 -24.07 -56.71
CA ARG A 226 -0.34 -24.13 -55.41
C ARG A 226 -0.95 -23.12 -54.45
N PHE A 227 -0.72 -23.32 -53.15
CA PHE A 227 -1.07 -22.36 -52.11
C PHE A 227 -0.48 -20.97 -52.42
N GLN A 228 -1.34 -19.95 -52.42
CA GLN A 228 -0.97 -18.55 -52.61
C GLN A 228 -1.76 -17.66 -51.65
N PRO A 229 -1.18 -16.53 -51.20
CA PRO A 229 -1.91 -15.55 -50.40
C PRO A 229 -3.13 -15.02 -51.17
N MET A 230 -4.21 -14.70 -50.46
CA MET A 230 -5.46 -14.19 -51.04
C MET A 230 -5.25 -12.99 -51.97
N SER A 231 -4.25 -12.13 -51.68
CA SER A 231 -3.89 -10.97 -52.51
C SER A 231 -3.55 -11.35 -53.96
N ASN A 232 -2.99 -12.55 -54.17
CA ASN A 232 -2.45 -13.01 -55.45
C ASN A 232 -3.45 -13.85 -56.27
N LEU A 233 -4.65 -14.10 -55.73
CA LEU A 233 -5.73 -14.75 -56.47
C LEU A 233 -6.30 -13.81 -57.54
N SER A 234 -6.82 -14.40 -58.61
CA SER A 234 -7.55 -13.67 -59.67
C SER A 234 -8.86 -13.07 -59.14
N GLY A 235 -9.42 -12.08 -59.84
CA GLY A 235 -10.67 -11.43 -59.44
C GLY A 235 -11.85 -12.40 -59.30
N GLY A 236 -11.99 -13.35 -60.24
CA GLY A 236 -13.01 -14.38 -60.17
C GLY A 236 -12.82 -15.34 -59.01
N GLU A 237 -11.58 -15.78 -58.74
CA GLU A 237 -11.27 -16.64 -57.60
C GLU A 237 -11.55 -15.96 -56.26
N LYS A 238 -11.23 -14.66 -56.14
CA LYS A 238 -11.56 -13.86 -54.96
C LYS A 238 -13.08 -13.78 -54.75
N THR A 239 -13.84 -13.67 -55.82
CA THR A 239 -15.31 -13.60 -55.78
C THR A 239 -15.91 -14.93 -55.32
N VAL A 240 -15.45 -16.06 -55.86
CA VAL A 240 -15.91 -17.40 -55.42
C VAL A 240 -15.55 -17.65 -53.97
N ALA A 241 -14.34 -17.28 -53.53
CA ALA A 241 -13.92 -17.39 -52.14
C ALA A 241 -14.77 -16.51 -51.21
N ALA A 242 -15.07 -15.27 -51.60
CA ALA A 242 -15.94 -14.38 -50.83
C ALA A 242 -17.37 -14.95 -50.69
N LEU A 243 -17.94 -15.49 -51.77
CA LEU A 243 -19.24 -16.16 -51.74
C LEU A 243 -19.22 -17.40 -50.85
N ALA A 244 -18.15 -18.20 -50.89
CA ALA A 244 -18.00 -19.37 -50.01
C ALA A 244 -18.01 -18.97 -48.53
N LEU A 245 -17.27 -17.91 -48.18
CA LEU A 245 -17.25 -17.38 -46.81
C LEU A 245 -18.64 -16.87 -46.38
N LEU A 246 -19.33 -16.17 -47.27
CA LEU A 246 -20.67 -15.65 -47.02
C LEU A 246 -21.70 -16.79 -46.78
N PHE A 247 -21.66 -17.86 -47.57
CA PHE A 247 -22.50 -19.04 -47.36
C PHE A 247 -22.12 -19.83 -46.09
N ALA A 248 -20.83 -19.88 -45.73
CA ALA A 248 -20.38 -20.52 -44.49
C ALA A 248 -20.87 -19.76 -43.25
N ILE A 249 -20.85 -18.42 -43.27
CA ILE A 249 -21.43 -17.61 -42.18
C ILE A 249 -22.94 -17.84 -42.06
N HIS A 250 -23.64 -17.93 -43.21
CA HIS A 250 -25.07 -18.22 -43.23
C HIS A 250 -25.43 -19.62 -42.70
N SER A 251 -24.53 -20.60 -42.82
CA SER A 251 -24.79 -21.93 -42.26
C SER A 251 -24.80 -21.93 -40.72
N TYR A 252 -24.09 -21.00 -40.08
CA TYR A 252 -24.12 -20.82 -38.62
C TYR A 252 -25.39 -20.10 -38.16
N GLN A 253 -25.70 -18.97 -38.80
CA GLN A 253 -26.88 -18.17 -38.49
C GLN A 253 -27.65 -17.87 -39.79
N PRO A 254 -28.72 -18.64 -40.09
CA PRO A 254 -29.47 -18.50 -41.33
C PRO A 254 -30.11 -17.12 -41.46
N ALA A 255 -29.74 -16.41 -42.52
CA ALA A 255 -30.37 -15.17 -42.94
C ALA A 255 -31.68 -15.47 -43.70
N PRO A 256 -32.72 -14.63 -43.57
CA PRO A 256 -34.00 -14.87 -44.23
C PRO A 256 -33.91 -14.78 -45.77
N PHE A 257 -33.06 -13.89 -46.29
CA PHE A 257 -32.82 -13.73 -47.72
C PHE A 257 -31.43 -13.16 -48.00
N PHE A 258 -30.95 -13.33 -49.23
CA PHE A 258 -29.76 -12.67 -49.79
C PHE A 258 -30.12 -11.77 -50.96
N LEU A 259 -29.43 -10.63 -51.05
CA LEU A 259 -29.44 -9.75 -52.21
C LEU A 259 -28.00 -9.69 -52.75
N LEU A 260 -27.80 -10.20 -53.97
CA LEU A 260 -26.51 -10.24 -54.64
C LEU A 260 -26.56 -9.32 -55.85
N ASP A 261 -25.72 -8.29 -55.87
CA ASP A 261 -25.70 -7.28 -56.93
C ASP A 261 -24.42 -7.41 -57.75
N GLU A 262 -24.56 -7.68 -59.05
CA GLU A 262 -23.48 -7.79 -60.05
C GLU A 262 -22.28 -8.65 -59.63
N ILE A 263 -22.53 -9.72 -58.88
CA ILE A 263 -21.48 -10.64 -58.39
C ILE A 263 -20.80 -11.43 -59.53
N ASP A 264 -21.35 -11.37 -60.73
CA ASP A 264 -20.90 -12.01 -61.95
C ASP A 264 -19.88 -11.18 -62.74
N ALA A 265 -19.63 -9.92 -62.34
CA ALA A 265 -18.73 -9.01 -63.08
C ALA A 265 -17.30 -9.55 -63.27
N ALA A 266 -16.80 -10.30 -62.29
CA ALA A 266 -15.45 -10.88 -62.32
C ALA A 266 -15.42 -12.39 -62.62
N LEU A 267 -16.58 -13.00 -62.89
CA LEU A 267 -16.72 -14.43 -63.16
C LEU A 267 -16.84 -14.69 -64.66
N ASP A 268 -16.26 -15.80 -65.11
CA ASP A 268 -16.49 -16.35 -66.45
C ASP A 268 -17.80 -17.17 -66.48
N ASN A 269 -18.36 -17.37 -67.67
CA ASN A 269 -19.64 -18.07 -67.85
C ASN A 269 -19.63 -19.48 -67.22
N THR A 270 -18.48 -20.16 -67.20
CA THR A 270 -18.33 -21.46 -66.55
C THR A 270 -18.53 -21.38 -65.04
N ASN A 271 -17.88 -20.43 -64.35
CA ASN A 271 -18.02 -20.30 -62.90
C ASN A 271 -19.37 -19.66 -62.52
N ILE A 272 -19.94 -18.80 -63.35
CA ILE A 272 -21.33 -18.31 -63.19
C ILE A 272 -22.30 -19.48 -63.11
N GLY A 273 -22.24 -20.42 -64.05
CA GLY A 273 -23.12 -21.59 -64.05
C GLY A 273 -22.98 -22.47 -62.80
N LYS A 274 -21.74 -22.63 -62.30
CA LYS A 274 -21.49 -23.37 -61.04
C LYS A 274 -22.11 -22.68 -59.82
N VAL A 275 -21.92 -21.36 -59.71
CA VAL A 275 -22.48 -20.56 -58.62
C VAL A 275 -24.01 -20.56 -58.67
N ALA A 276 -24.59 -20.36 -59.86
CA ALA A 276 -26.04 -20.41 -60.07
C ALA A 276 -26.63 -21.79 -59.68
N SER A 277 -25.98 -22.88 -60.09
CA SER A 277 -26.36 -24.24 -59.71
C SER A 277 -26.31 -24.47 -58.20
N TYR A 278 -25.27 -23.96 -57.53
CA TYR A 278 -25.15 -24.03 -56.07
C TYR A 278 -26.29 -23.26 -55.37
N ILE A 279 -26.60 -22.04 -55.81
CA ILE A 279 -27.71 -21.24 -55.26
C ILE A 279 -29.03 -21.97 -55.45
N ARG A 280 -29.28 -22.53 -56.66
CA ARG A 280 -30.49 -23.32 -56.95
C ARG A 280 -30.61 -24.54 -56.02
N SER A 281 -29.50 -25.20 -55.67
CA SER A 281 -29.49 -26.32 -54.71
C SER A 281 -29.91 -25.91 -53.29
N LYS A 282 -29.83 -24.61 -52.94
CA LYS A 282 -30.18 -24.05 -51.63
C LYS A 282 -31.55 -23.38 -51.58
N LYS A 283 -32.35 -23.47 -52.66
CA LYS A 283 -33.71 -22.91 -52.77
C LYS A 283 -34.64 -23.27 -51.59
N GLY A 284 -34.48 -24.45 -50.99
CA GLY A 284 -35.32 -24.89 -49.87
C GLY A 284 -34.99 -24.25 -48.51
N SER A 285 -33.81 -23.64 -48.37
CA SER A 285 -33.33 -23.08 -47.09
C SER A 285 -33.10 -21.57 -47.12
N LEU A 286 -32.98 -20.96 -48.31
CA LEU A 286 -32.60 -19.56 -48.49
C LEU A 286 -33.32 -18.95 -49.68
N GLN A 287 -33.90 -17.77 -49.49
CA GLN A 287 -34.35 -16.92 -50.60
C GLN A 287 -33.19 -16.09 -51.14
N THR A 288 -32.90 -16.17 -52.43
CA THR A 288 -31.84 -15.38 -53.06
C THR A 288 -32.41 -14.50 -54.17
N ILE A 289 -32.14 -13.21 -54.07
CA ILE A 289 -32.46 -12.19 -55.07
C ILE A 289 -31.14 -11.79 -55.71
N VAL A 290 -31.05 -11.89 -57.03
CA VAL A 290 -29.82 -11.56 -57.76
C VAL A 290 -30.11 -10.51 -58.82
N ILE A 291 -29.27 -9.49 -58.88
CA ILE A 291 -29.22 -8.50 -59.95
C ILE A 291 -28.00 -8.84 -60.79
N SER A 292 -28.22 -9.15 -62.07
CA SER A 292 -27.18 -9.57 -63.00
C SER A 292 -27.60 -9.24 -64.43
N LEU A 293 -26.61 -9.01 -65.30
CA LEU A 293 -26.79 -8.80 -66.73
C LEU A 293 -26.48 -10.06 -67.56
N LYS A 294 -26.04 -11.15 -66.92
CA LYS A 294 -25.63 -12.40 -67.58
C LYS A 294 -26.78 -13.39 -67.65
N GLU A 295 -27.18 -13.73 -68.88
CA GLU A 295 -28.24 -14.72 -69.16
C GLU A 295 -27.97 -16.06 -68.46
N GLU A 296 -26.72 -16.48 -68.38
CA GLU A 296 -26.35 -17.75 -67.72
C GLU A 296 -26.63 -17.75 -66.21
N PHE A 297 -26.68 -16.58 -65.57
CA PHE A 297 -26.96 -16.46 -64.13
C PHE A 297 -28.48 -16.50 -63.88
N TYR A 298 -29.21 -15.56 -64.48
CA TYR A 298 -30.66 -15.43 -64.24
C TYR A 298 -31.50 -16.46 -64.99
N GLY A 299 -30.92 -17.18 -65.97
CA GLY A 299 -31.58 -18.31 -66.62
C GLY A 299 -31.91 -19.47 -65.67
N CYS A 300 -31.23 -19.55 -64.51
CA CYS A 300 -31.51 -20.55 -63.47
C CYS A 300 -32.56 -20.08 -62.43
N ALA A 301 -33.17 -18.90 -62.61
CA ALA A 301 -34.10 -18.31 -61.65
C ALA A 301 -35.53 -18.85 -61.81
N ASP A 302 -36.30 -18.84 -60.72
CA ASP A 302 -37.73 -19.23 -60.74
C ASP A 302 -38.64 -18.11 -61.26
N ALA A 303 -38.22 -16.86 -61.07
CA ALA A 303 -38.93 -15.66 -61.49
C ALA A 303 -37.94 -14.55 -61.84
N LEU A 304 -38.33 -13.71 -62.81
CA LEU A 304 -37.61 -12.53 -63.23
C LEU A 304 -38.41 -11.28 -62.86
N VAL A 305 -37.68 -10.26 -62.41
CA VAL A 305 -38.21 -8.92 -62.16
C VAL A 305 -37.47 -7.98 -63.09
N GLY A 306 -38.13 -7.59 -64.18
CA GLY A 306 -37.62 -6.62 -65.14
C GLY A 306 -37.92 -5.19 -64.69
N ILE A 307 -36.92 -4.32 -64.80
CA ILE A 307 -37.06 -2.89 -64.55
C ILE A 307 -36.91 -2.17 -65.89
N CYS A 308 -37.89 -1.37 -66.27
CA CYS A 308 -37.87 -0.58 -67.49
C CYS A 308 -38.13 0.90 -67.21
N SER A 309 -37.62 1.79 -68.06
CA SER A 309 -37.95 3.21 -67.98
C SER A 309 -39.07 3.58 -68.96
N GLU A 310 -40.00 4.41 -68.52
CA GLU A 310 -40.98 5.01 -69.42
C GLU A 310 -40.44 6.30 -70.07
N PRO A 311 -40.77 6.58 -71.34
CA PRO A 311 -40.42 7.85 -71.96
C PRO A 311 -41.26 8.97 -71.34
N ALA A 312 -40.66 9.75 -70.44
CA ALA A 312 -41.25 10.92 -69.82
C ALA A 312 -40.23 12.06 -69.70
N ASP A 313 -40.67 13.28 -69.37
CA ASP A 313 -39.80 14.45 -69.17
C ASP A 313 -38.77 14.24 -68.04
N CYS A 314 -39.02 13.28 -67.15
CA CYS A 314 -38.09 12.76 -66.15
C CYS A 314 -38.01 11.23 -66.25
N LEU A 315 -36.87 10.66 -65.86
CA LEU A 315 -36.69 9.20 -65.81
C LEU A 315 -37.57 8.59 -64.71
N VAL A 316 -38.66 7.93 -65.12
CA VAL A 316 -39.53 7.14 -64.25
C VAL A 316 -39.27 5.66 -64.51
N SER A 317 -38.97 4.89 -63.46
CA SER A 317 -38.79 3.44 -63.53
C SER A 317 -40.10 2.73 -63.23
N ASP A 318 -40.45 1.76 -64.06
CA ASP A 318 -41.57 0.84 -63.88
C ASP A 318 -41.05 -0.61 -63.76
N VAL A 319 -41.88 -1.49 -63.19
CA VAL A 319 -41.49 -2.85 -62.82
C VAL A 319 -42.43 -3.88 -63.44
N ILE A 320 -41.87 -4.85 -64.13
CA ILE A 320 -42.59 -5.96 -64.78
C ILE A 320 -42.09 -7.28 -64.20
N THR A 321 -43.00 -8.16 -63.80
CA THR A 321 -42.64 -9.48 -63.24
C THR A 321 -43.02 -10.60 -64.20
N LEU A 322 -42.13 -11.59 -64.35
CA LEU A 322 -42.34 -12.79 -65.15
C LEU A 322 -42.00 -14.04 -64.33
N SER A 323 -42.87 -15.03 -64.31
CA SER A 323 -42.60 -16.34 -63.69
C SER A 323 -42.01 -17.29 -64.74
N LEU A 324 -40.91 -17.96 -64.39
CA LEU A 324 -40.20 -18.90 -65.27
C LEU A 324 -40.59 -20.37 -65.02
N GLU A 325 -41.34 -20.67 -63.97
CA GLU A 325 -41.74 -22.06 -63.60
C GLU A 325 -42.56 -22.80 -64.67
N LYS A 326 -43.09 -22.09 -65.67
CA LYS A 326 -43.95 -22.64 -66.73
C LYS A 326 -43.17 -23.07 -67.98
N TYR A 327 -41.87 -22.82 -68.01
CA TYR A 327 -41.00 -23.14 -69.14
C TYR A 327 -40.12 -24.32 -68.75
N ASP A 328 -39.92 -25.26 -69.66
CA ASP A 328 -39.03 -26.41 -69.44
C ASP A 328 -37.57 -25.93 -69.32
N ASP A 329 -36.81 -26.56 -68.42
CA ASP A 329 -35.37 -26.31 -68.15
C ASP A 329 -34.48 -26.50 -69.40
#